data_AF-A0A1Y5LLM7-F1
#
_entry.id   AF-A0A1Y5LLM7-F1
#
_cell.length_a   1.000
_cell.length_b   1.000
_cell.length_c   1.000
_cell.angle_alpha   90.00
_cell.angle_beta   90.00
_cell.angle_gamma   90.00
#
_symmetry.space_group_name_H-M   'P 1'
#
loop_
_entity.id
_entity.type
_entity.pdbx_description
1 polymer ?
#
loop_
_entity_poly.entity_id
_entity_poly.type
_entity_poly.pdbx_seq_one_letter_code
_entity_poly.pdbx_strand_id
1 'polypeptide(L)'
;MSIIDGIPTLPGMPNPPNSEVEFEQLALLGKPQPIRIPERLWRSWLDDPGVVARFDAKRYWRGTRKCAPWIASVSSTGHGSFRAASLPGPSRRGTVPAHLFAYQLEYGVIPRLGWSGADDAVLCHQCDFAGCVNPHHLRLGTNAVNRTEYFLRRRNLASPLADVRGSAGRTRAISAAIRTGLAHGDSVEGIEERIRCAEVAGLPLTLW
;
A
#
# COMPACT_ATOMS: atom_id res chain seq x y z
N MET A 1 -26.48 7.03 -29.50
CA MET A 1 -25.00 6.99 -29.61
C MET A 1 -24.47 6.96 -28.19
N SER A 2 -24.34 5.77 -27.60
CA SER A 2 -23.92 5.61 -26.21
C SER A 2 -22.42 5.45 -26.19
N ILE A 3 -21.72 6.40 -25.55
CA ILE A 3 -20.30 6.28 -25.26
C ILE A 3 -20.19 5.25 -24.14
N ILE A 4 -19.61 4.10 -24.44
CA ILE A 4 -19.20 3.11 -23.44
C ILE A 4 -17.85 3.61 -22.94
N ASP A 5 -17.83 4.32 -21.82
CA ASP A 5 -16.59 4.68 -21.14
C ASP A 5 -15.88 3.38 -20.72
N GLY A 6 -14.78 3.07 -21.40
CA GLY A 6 -13.94 1.92 -21.09
C GLY A 6 -13.38 2.04 -19.67
N ILE A 7 -13.54 0.99 -18.87
CA ILE A 7 -12.89 0.88 -17.56
C ILE A 7 -11.37 0.99 -17.80
N PRO A 8 -10.66 1.99 -17.25
CA PRO A 8 -9.23 2.09 -17.43
C PRO A 8 -8.54 0.85 -16.87
N THR A 9 -7.66 0.25 -17.67
CA THR A 9 -6.86 -0.90 -17.26
C THR A 9 -5.91 -0.49 -16.13
N LEU A 10 -5.93 -1.25 -15.03
CA LEU A 10 -5.05 -1.00 -13.89
C LEU A 10 -3.57 -1.13 -14.29
N PRO A 11 -2.69 -0.19 -13.92
CA PRO A 11 -1.27 -0.26 -14.25
C PRO A 11 -0.62 -1.58 -13.81
N GLY A 12 0.04 -2.27 -14.75
CA GLY A 12 0.83 -3.49 -14.46
C GLY A 12 0.08 -4.82 -14.60
N MET A 13 -1.21 -4.82 -14.93
CA MET A 13 -1.94 -6.04 -15.31
C MET A 13 -1.87 -6.28 -16.83
N PRO A 14 -1.77 -7.54 -17.30
CA PRO A 14 -2.02 -7.84 -18.70
C PRO A 14 -3.45 -7.44 -19.09
N ASN A 15 -3.67 -7.03 -20.35
CA ASN A 15 -4.98 -6.62 -20.84
C ASN A 15 -6.02 -7.72 -20.60
N PRO A 16 -7.21 -7.39 -20.07
CA PRO A 16 -8.27 -8.37 -19.95
C PRO A 16 -8.77 -8.77 -21.35
N PRO A 17 -9.16 -10.04 -21.57
CA PRO A 17 -9.91 -10.40 -22.77
C PRO A 17 -11.24 -9.61 -22.82
N ASN A 18 -11.71 -9.28 -24.03
CA ASN A 18 -12.89 -8.45 -24.29
C ASN A 18 -14.09 -8.80 -23.40
N SER A 19 -14.67 -7.76 -22.82
CA SER A 19 -15.69 -7.81 -21.77
C SER A 19 -17.11 -7.99 -22.32
N GLU A 20 -17.66 -9.19 -22.15
CA GLU A 20 -19.11 -9.41 -22.03
C GLU A 20 -19.36 -10.62 -21.12
N VAL A 21 -19.23 -10.48 -19.79
CA VAL A 21 -19.98 -11.33 -18.83
C VAL A 21 -20.19 -10.55 -17.53
N GLU A 22 -21.40 -10.05 -17.34
CA GLU A 22 -21.91 -9.66 -16.02
C GLU A 22 -22.09 -10.90 -15.14
N PHE A 23 -21.55 -10.84 -13.93
CA PHE A 23 -21.94 -11.62 -12.75
C PHE A 23 -22.21 -13.13 -12.90
N GLU A 24 -21.18 -13.92 -13.22
CA GLU A 24 -21.12 -15.32 -12.73
C GLU A 24 -19.71 -15.65 -12.22
N GLN A 25 -19.55 -15.58 -10.89
CA GLN A 25 -18.40 -16.17 -10.23
C GLN A 25 -18.63 -17.68 -10.06
N LEU A 26 -18.65 -18.40 -11.18
CA LEU A 26 -18.61 -19.87 -11.21
C LEU A 26 -17.18 -20.31 -11.49
N ALA A 27 -16.58 -20.95 -10.49
CA ALA A 27 -15.29 -21.59 -10.59
C ALA A 27 -15.39 -22.78 -11.57
N LEU A 28 -15.00 -22.56 -12.83
CA LEU A 28 -14.97 -23.64 -13.81
C LEU A 28 -13.85 -24.66 -13.53
N LEU A 29 -12.80 -24.29 -12.78
CA LEU A 29 -11.79 -25.23 -12.26
C LEU A 29 -11.23 -24.71 -10.92
N GLY A 30 -11.52 -25.39 -9.81
CA GLY A 30 -10.91 -25.15 -8.49
C GLY A 30 -11.87 -24.79 -7.35
N LYS A 31 -11.43 -24.96 -6.09
CA LYS A 31 -12.21 -24.57 -4.92
C LYS A 31 -12.33 -23.04 -4.87
N PRO A 32 -13.55 -22.46 -4.74
CA PRO A 32 -13.72 -21.01 -4.67
C PRO A 32 -12.94 -20.45 -3.47
N GLN A 33 -12.10 -19.45 -3.75
CA GLN A 33 -11.35 -18.75 -2.70
C GLN A 33 -12.19 -17.61 -2.14
N PRO A 34 -12.26 -17.44 -0.81
CA PRO A 34 -13.05 -16.39 -0.20
C PRO A 34 -12.47 -15.01 -0.53
N ILE A 35 -13.28 -14.13 -1.13
CA ILE A 35 -12.94 -12.71 -1.26
C ILE A 35 -12.99 -12.08 0.14
N ARG A 36 -11.84 -11.61 0.64
CA ARG A 36 -11.73 -11.08 2.01
C ARG A 36 -12.54 -9.81 2.23
N ILE A 37 -12.56 -8.91 1.23
CA ILE A 37 -13.29 -7.65 1.24
C ILE A 37 -13.93 -7.50 -0.14
N PRO A 38 -15.26 -7.60 -0.25
CA PRO A 38 -15.97 -7.46 -1.52
C PRO A 38 -15.77 -6.07 -2.14
N GLU A 39 -15.78 -6.00 -3.47
CA GLU A 39 -15.65 -4.74 -4.23
C GLU A 39 -16.63 -3.65 -3.75
N ARG A 40 -17.91 -3.99 -3.55
CA ARG A 40 -18.92 -3.04 -3.06
C ARG A 40 -18.51 -2.35 -1.75
N LEU A 41 -17.81 -3.07 -0.88
CA LEU A 41 -17.37 -2.55 0.41
C LEU A 41 -16.16 -1.62 0.23
N TRP A 42 -15.23 -1.98 -0.65
CA TRP A 42 -14.15 -1.07 -1.07
C TRP A 42 -14.71 0.23 -1.64
N ARG A 43 -15.64 0.16 -2.60
CA ARG A 43 -16.28 1.36 -3.18
C ARG A 43 -16.89 2.25 -2.09
N SER A 44 -17.68 1.66 -1.19
CA SER A 44 -18.29 2.41 -0.08
C SER A 44 -17.31 3.14 0.83
N TRP A 45 -16.07 2.64 0.97
CA TRP A 45 -15.04 3.32 1.77
C TRP A 45 -14.23 4.34 0.98
N LEU A 46 -14.05 4.13 -0.32
CA LEU A 46 -13.32 5.06 -1.19
C LEU A 46 -14.17 6.29 -1.51
N ASP A 47 -15.49 6.11 -1.63
CA ASP A 47 -16.44 7.19 -1.94
C ASP A 47 -16.87 8.00 -0.70
N ASP A 48 -16.54 7.54 0.52
CA ASP A 48 -16.86 8.24 1.77
C ASP A 48 -15.77 9.29 2.11
N PRO A 49 -16.08 10.60 2.06
CA PRO A 49 -15.10 11.65 2.32
C PRO A 49 -14.51 11.61 3.73
N GLY A 50 -15.27 11.14 4.72
CA GLY A 50 -14.81 10.98 6.09
C GLY A 50 -13.78 9.85 6.23
N VAL A 51 -13.91 8.78 5.44
CA VAL A 51 -12.91 7.71 5.38
C VAL A 51 -11.63 8.21 4.72
N VAL A 52 -11.76 8.90 3.59
CA VAL A 52 -10.62 9.49 2.86
C VAL A 52 -9.87 10.49 3.74
N ALA A 53 -10.56 11.41 4.40
CA ALA A 53 -9.94 12.36 5.33
C ALA A 53 -9.18 11.66 6.48
N ARG A 54 -9.72 10.54 7.02
CA ARG A 54 -9.02 9.74 8.03
C ARG A 54 -7.77 9.05 7.48
N PHE A 55 -7.76 8.66 6.21
CA PHE A 55 -6.58 8.10 5.55
C PHE A 55 -5.54 9.20 5.32
N ASP A 56 -5.94 10.35 4.78
CA ASP A 56 -5.06 11.48 4.50
C ASP A 56 -4.38 12.01 5.76
N ALA A 57 -5.12 12.15 6.86
CA ALA A 57 -4.57 12.56 8.15
C ALA A 57 -3.51 11.60 8.73
N LYS A 58 -3.38 10.39 8.17
CA LYS A 58 -2.44 9.35 8.62
C LYS A 58 -1.29 9.10 7.66
N ARG A 59 -1.21 9.83 6.53
CA ARG A 59 -0.06 9.82 5.64
C ARG A 59 0.63 11.18 5.65
N TYR A 60 1.93 11.18 5.45
CA TYR A 60 2.68 12.40 5.17
C TYR A 60 2.97 12.47 3.67
N TRP A 61 2.24 13.33 2.96
CA TRP A 61 2.36 13.46 1.51
C TRP A 61 3.55 14.31 1.11
N ARG A 62 4.40 13.79 0.21
CA ARG A 62 5.65 14.43 -0.24
C ARG A 62 5.72 14.59 -1.76
N GLY A 63 4.55 14.53 -2.42
CA GLY A 63 4.44 14.49 -3.88
C GLY A 63 4.65 13.09 -4.48
N THR A 64 4.44 12.98 -5.79
CA THR A 64 4.36 11.70 -6.51
C THR A 64 5.69 10.94 -6.61
N ARG A 65 6.82 11.67 -6.60
CA ARG A 65 8.17 11.09 -6.75
C ARG A 65 8.78 10.58 -5.45
N LYS A 66 8.33 11.06 -4.30
CA LYS A 66 8.87 10.68 -2.97
C LYS A 66 7.93 9.68 -2.29
N CYS A 67 8.47 8.86 -1.40
CA CYS A 67 7.63 8.01 -0.57
C CYS A 67 6.66 8.89 0.23
N ALA A 68 5.42 8.45 0.41
CA ALA A 68 4.47 9.06 1.35
C ALA A 68 4.41 8.18 2.61
N PRO A 69 5.16 8.49 3.69
CA PRO A 69 5.23 7.62 4.85
C PRO A 69 3.90 7.56 5.59
N TRP A 70 3.53 6.36 6.00
CA TRP A 70 2.43 6.12 6.92
C TRP A 70 2.84 6.52 8.33
N ILE A 71 2.08 7.43 8.94
CA ILE A 71 2.39 8.01 10.25
C ILE A 71 1.42 7.54 11.34
N ALA A 72 0.73 6.41 11.15
CA ALA A 72 -0.16 5.82 12.16
C ALA A 72 0.26 4.39 12.55
N SER A 73 -0.68 3.51 12.90
CA SER A 73 -0.38 2.14 13.37
C SER A 73 0.29 1.29 12.29
N VAL A 74 1.34 0.55 12.69
CA VAL A 74 2.20 -0.26 11.83
C VAL A 74 2.23 -1.70 12.33
N SER A 75 2.09 -2.67 11.42
CA SER A 75 2.21 -4.10 11.73
C SER A 75 3.66 -4.51 12.06
N SER A 76 3.86 -5.76 12.46
CA SER A 76 5.21 -6.36 12.56
C SER A 76 5.92 -6.47 11.21
N THR A 77 5.20 -6.44 10.09
CA THR A 77 5.77 -6.48 8.73
C THR A 77 6.11 -5.09 8.18
N GLY A 78 5.86 -4.03 8.95
CA GLY A 78 6.14 -2.64 8.55
C GLY A 78 5.06 -1.96 7.72
N HIS A 79 3.97 -2.67 7.41
CA HIS A 79 2.87 -2.08 6.64
C HIS A 79 1.95 -1.25 7.54
N GLY A 80 1.52 -0.11 7.03
CA GLY A 80 0.48 0.72 7.65
C GLY A 80 -0.91 0.08 7.54
N SER A 81 -1.76 0.35 8.53
CA SER A 81 -3.19 0.02 8.49
C SER A 81 -4.02 1.05 9.22
N PHE A 82 -5.29 1.18 8.85
CA PHE A 82 -6.26 2.00 9.56
C PHE A 82 -7.67 1.42 9.49
N ARG A 83 -8.55 1.93 10.35
CA ARG A 83 -9.96 1.59 10.34
C ARG A 83 -10.72 2.45 9.32
N ALA A 84 -11.12 1.82 8.21
CA ALA A 84 -12.02 2.39 7.21
C ALA A 84 -13.45 2.46 7.73
N ALA A 85 -13.96 1.45 8.46
CA ALA A 85 -15.27 1.51 9.10
C ALA A 85 -15.31 0.75 10.43
N SER A 86 -16.25 1.12 11.30
CA SER A 86 -16.63 0.31 12.46
C SER A 86 -17.80 -0.58 12.06
N LEU A 87 -17.51 -1.81 11.64
CA LEU A 87 -18.56 -2.76 11.26
C LEU A 87 -19.06 -3.54 12.50
N PRO A 88 -20.36 -3.87 12.59
CA PRO A 88 -20.90 -4.66 13.70
C PRO A 88 -20.24 -6.05 13.82
N GLY A 89 -20.03 -6.50 15.07
CA GLY A 89 -19.54 -7.84 15.41
C GLY A 89 -18.20 -7.85 16.17
N PRO A 90 -17.79 -9.01 16.70
CA PRO A 90 -16.70 -9.13 17.67
C PRO A 90 -15.27 -9.08 17.09
N SER A 91 -15.08 -8.85 15.79
CA SER A 91 -13.75 -8.85 15.18
C SER A 91 -13.47 -7.59 14.36
N ARG A 92 -12.17 -7.34 14.13
CA ARG A 92 -11.50 -6.21 13.44
C ARG A 92 -11.99 -5.91 12.01
N ARG A 93 -13.28 -5.97 11.76
CA ARG A 93 -13.93 -5.73 10.47
C ARG A 93 -13.86 -4.24 10.16
N GLY A 94 -13.35 -3.92 8.98
CA GLY A 94 -13.14 -2.54 8.53
C GLY A 94 -11.73 -1.99 8.77
N THR A 95 -10.78 -2.75 9.34
CA THR A 95 -9.35 -2.39 9.26
C THR A 95 -8.77 -2.84 7.92
N VAL A 96 -8.16 -1.92 7.18
CA VAL A 96 -7.58 -2.17 5.86
C VAL A 96 -6.09 -1.81 5.82
N PRO A 97 -5.26 -2.50 5.00
CA PRO A 97 -3.91 -2.07 4.71
C PRO A 97 -3.89 -0.71 4.02
N ALA A 98 -3.07 0.21 4.52
CA ALA A 98 -3.07 1.59 4.06
C ALA A 98 -2.57 1.74 2.62
N HIS A 99 -1.58 0.94 2.20
CA HIS A 99 -1.06 0.97 0.82
C HIS A 99 -2.10 0.45 -0.19
N LEU A 100 -2.89 -0.56 0.15
CA LEU A 100 -4.00 -1.03 -0.69
C LEU A 100 -5.06 0.07 -0.84
N PHE A 101 -5.43 0.72 0.27
CA PHE A 101 -6.38 1.83 0.23
C PHE A 101 -5.87 2.97 -0.66
N ALA A 102 -4.59 3.34 -0.52
CA ALA A 102 -3.98 4.39 -1.33
C ALA A 102 -4.02 4.10 -2.83
N TYR A 103 -3.64 2.89 -3.23
CA TYR A 103 -3.64 2.47 -4.62
C TYR A 103 -5.05 2.44 -5.20
N GLN A 104 -6.01 1.87 -4.46
CA GLN A 104 -7.38 1.78 -4.94
C GLN A 104 -8.10 3.11 -4.97
N LEU A 105 -7.70 4.08 -4.11
CA LEU A 105 -8.20 5.44 -4.16
C LEU A 105 -7.74 6.17 -5.43
N GLU A 106 -6.50 5.93 -5.89
CA GLU A 106 -5.94 6.57 -7.09
C GLU A 106 -6.39 5.87 -8.39
N TYR A 107 -6.32 4.54 -8.43
CA TYR A 107 -6.48 3.78 -9.67
C TYR A 107 -7.78 2.97 -9.76
N GLY A 108 -8.59 2.98 -8.70
CA GLY A 108 -9.84 2.24 -8.63
C GLY A 108 -9.74 0.87 -7.96
N VAL A 109 -10.90 0.25 -7.74
CA VAL A 109 -10.99 -1.00 -6.96
C VAL A 109 -10.33 -2.16 -7.70
N ILE A 110 -9.53 -2.94 -6.98
CA ILE A 110 -9.00 -4.22 -7.46
C ILE A 110 -10.06 -5.28 -7.19
N PRO A 111 -10.73 -5.86 -8.22
CA PRO A 111 -11.91 -6.70 -8.00
C PRO A 111 -11.61 -8.03 -7.30
N ARG A 112 -10.39 -8.56 -7.45
CA ARG A 112 -9.95 -9.82 -6.85
C ARG A 112 -8.55 -9.70 -6.26
N LEU A 113 -8.48 -9.31 -4.98
CA LEU A 113 -7.26 -9.43 -4.18
C LEU A 113 -7.19 -10.82 -3.55
N GLY A 114 -6.16 -11.59 -3.92
CA GLY A 114 -5.81 -12.85 -3.29
C GLY A 114 -4.52 -12.70 -2.45
N TRP A 115 -4.26 -13.67 -1.56
CA TRP A 115 -3.14 -13.60 -0.61
C TRP A 115 -2.33 -14.89 -0.49
N SER A 116 -2.76 -15.98 -1.12
CA SER A 116 -2.23 -17.33 -0.87
C SER A 116 -1.83 -18.08 -2.15
N GLY A 117 -2.42 -17.75 -3.29
CA GLY A 117 -2.03 -18.27 -4.61
C GLY A 117 -0.82 -17.52 -5.19
N ALA A 118 -0.04 -18.20 -6.03
CA ALA A 118 1.10 -17.60 -6.73
C ALA A 118 0.68 -16.51 -7.72
N ASP A 119 -0.49 -16.68 -8.34
CA ASP A 119 -1.08 -15.77 -9.34
C ASP A 119 -2.03 -14.74 -8.71
N ASP A 120 -2.16 -14.75 -7.39
CA ASP A 120 -2.99 -13.78 -6.69
C ASP A 120 -2.44 -12.37 -6.87
N ALA A 121 -3.34 -11.44 -7.18
CA ALA A 121 -3.01 -10.04 -7.35
C ALA A 121 -2.56 -9.43 -6.02
N VAL A 122 -1.36 -8.83 -6.02
CA VAL A 122 -0.76 -8.12 -4.88
C VAL A 122 -0.15 -6.80 -5.32
N LEU A 123 -0.02 -5.87 -4.38
CA LEU A 123 0.72 -4.64 -4.62
C LEU A 123 2.19 -4.83 -4.27
N CYS A 124 3.05 -4.59 -5.26
CA CYS A 124 4.49 -4.61 -5.12
C CYS A 124 5.00 -3.19 -4.84
N HIS A 125 5.80 -3.02 -3.79
CA HIS A 125 6.52 -1.77 -3.56
C HIS A 125 7.69 -1.65 -4.54
N GLN A 126 7.69 -0.60 -5.33
CA GLN A 126 8.83 -0.25 -6.20
C GLN A 126 9.94 0.46 -5.42
N CYS A 127 9.59 1.11 -4.31
CA CYS A 127 10.52 1.80 -3.42
C CYS A 127 11.07 0.93 -2.29
N ASP A 128 10.61 -0.34 -2.19
CA ASP A 128 10.91 -1.29 -1.11
C ASP A 128 10.57 -0.84 0.34
N PHE A 129 10.01 0.36 0.53
CA PHE A 129 9.62 0.87 1.84
C PHE A 129 8.18 0.44 2.18
N ALA A 130 8.03 -0.58 3.03
CA ALA A 130 6.73 -1.12 3.46
C ALA A 130 5.77 -0.10 4.10
N GLY A 131 6.33 0.96 4.70
CA GLY A 131 5.56 2.07 5.28
C GLY A 131 5.10 3.11 4.28
N CYS A 132 5.46 2.99 2.99
CA CYS A 132 5.01 3.92 1.96
C CYS A 132 3.53 3.68 1.61
N VAL A 133 2.78 4.75 1.40
CA VAL A 133 1.40 4.69 0.88
C VAL A 133 1.23 5.61 -0.33
N ASN A 134 2.31 5.89 -1.05
CA ASN A 134 2.23 6.62 -2.31
C ASN A 134 1.80 5.65 -3.43
N PRO A 135 0.65 5.87 -4.09
CA PRO A 135 0.16 4.97 -5.14
C PRO A 135 1.12 4.87 -6.34
N HIS A 136 1.91 5.91 -6.64
CA HIS A 136 2.91 5.87 -7.72
C HIS A 136 4.16 5.05 -7.38
N HIS A 137 4.32 4.66 -6.11
CA HIS A 137 5.40 3.77 -5.65
C HIS A 137 4.95 2.32 -5.53
N LEU A 138 3.72 2.04 -5.93
CA LEU A 138 3.09 0.73 -5.92
C LEU A 138 2.85 0.28 -7.36
N ARG A 139 2.90 -1.03 -7.58
CA ARG A 139 2.55 -1.64 -8.86
C ARG A 139 1.71 -2.87 -8.60
N LEU A 140 0.61 -3.04 -9.33
CA LEU A 140 -0.14 -4.28 -9.29
C LEU A 140 0.66 -5.39 -10.00
N GLY A 141 0.76 -6.55 -9.35
CA GLY A 141 1.45 -7.71 -9.88
C GLY A 141 0.96 -8.98 -9.20
N THR A 142 1.72 -10.07 -9.33
CA THR A 142 1.39 -11.34 -8.68
C THR A 142 2.34 -11.63 -7.54
N ASN A 143 1.95 -12.54 -6.62
CA ASN A 143 2.82 -13.01 -5.56
C ASN A 143 4.16 -13.56 -6.08
N ALA A 144 4.14 -14.28 -7.20
CA ALA A 144 5.35 -14.79 -7.86
C ALA A 144 6.29 -13.65 -8.28
N VAL A 145 5.76 -12.61 -8.94
CA VAL A 145 6.55 -11.46 -9.39
C VAL A 145 7.11 -10.68 -8.19
N ASN A 146 6.28 -10.40 -7.18
CA ASN A 146 6.70 -9.69 -5.97
C ASN A 146 7.86 -10.40 -5.26
N ARG A 147 7.77 -11.73 -5.16
CA ARG A 147 8.79 -12.56 -4.52
C ARG A 147 10.11 -12.55 -5.31
N THR A 148 10.04 -12.65 -6.63
CA THR A 148 11.22 -12.56 -7.51
C THR A 148 11.91 -11.20 -7.38
N GLU A 149 11.15 -10.10 -7.43
CA GLU A 149 11.68 -8.76 -7.25
C GLU A 149 12.36 -8.58 -5.89
N TYR A 150 11.75 -9.08 -4.81
CA TYR A 150 12.35 -9.06 -3.48
C TYR A 150 13.72 -9.77 -3.47
N PHE A 151 13.83 -10.96 -4.07
CA PHE A 151 15.10 -11.70 -4.09
C PHE A 151 16.20 -10.96 -4.87
N LEU A 152 15.84 -10.25 -5.95
CA LEU A 152 16.76 -9.44 -6.72
C LEU A 152 17.24 -8.20 -5.95
N ARG A 153 16.35 -7.56 -5.16
CA ARG A 153 16.65 -6.28 -4.50
C ARG A 153 17.18 -6.41 -3.07
N ARG A 154 16.91 -7.50 -2.35
CA ARG A 154 17.23 -7.66 -0.91
C ARG A 154 18.70 -7.53 -0.51
N ARG A 155 19.63 -7.62 -1.48
CA ARG A 155 21.09 -7.50 -1.23
C ARG A 155 21.62 -6.08 -1.44
N ASN A 156 20.79 -5.14 -1.89
CA ASN A 156 21.19 -3.74 -2.02
C ASN A 156 21.22 -3.07 -0.64
N LEU A 157 22.41 -2.73 -0.15
CA LEU A 157 22.62 -2.08 1.15
C LEU A 157 22.05 -0.66 1.24
N ALA A 158 21.81 -0.01 0.10
CA ALA A 158 21.15 1.29 0.02
C ALA A 158 19.61 1.18 -0.06
N SER A 159 19.06 -0.03 -0.21
CA SER A 159 17.61 -0.23 -0.26
C SER A 159 17.01 -0.15 1.15
N PRO A 160 15.76 0.36 1.30
CA PRO A 160 14.99 0.22 2.53
C PRO A 160 14.90 -1.21 3.09
N LEU A 161 15.10 -2.25 2.26
CA LEU A 161 15.17 -3.65 2.71
C LEU A 161 16.35 -3.94 3.64
N ALA A 162 17.43 -3.16 3.54
CA ALA A 162 18.65 -3.36 4.31
C ALA A 162 18.65 -2.63 5.67
N ASP A 163 17.55 -1.97 6.04
CA ASP A 163 17.46 -1.23 7.29
C ASP A 163 17.69 -2.17 8.49
N VAL A 164 18.69 -1.88 9.33
CA VAL A 164 19.12 -2.75 10.44
C VAL A 164 18.03 -2.94 11.50
N ARG A 165 17.00 -2.09 11.50
CA ARG A 165 15.83 -2.16 12.40
C ARG A 165 14.70 -3.02 11.81
N GLY A 166 14.87 -3.52 10.58
CA GLY A 166 13.83 -4.17 9.79
C GLY A 166 12.74 -3.22 9.28
N SER A 167 11.83 -3.72 8.45
CA SER A 167 10.78 -2.90 7.79
C SER A 167 9.88 -2.16 8.78
N ALA A 168 9.50 -2.81 9.88
CA ALA A 168 8.69 -2.20 10.94
C ALA A 168 9.47 -1.15 11.73
N GLY A 169 10.74 -1.41 12.05
CA GLY A 169 11.61 -0.45 12.72
C GLY A 169 11.82 0.80 11.88
N ARG A 170 12.13 0.64 10.58
CA ARG A 170 12.23 1.75 9.62
C ARG A 170 10.98 2.62 9.59
N THR A 171 9.81 1.99 9.41
CA THR A 171 8.53 2.70 9.32
C THR A 171 8.24 3.49 10.60
N ARG A 172 8.47 2.89 11.78
CA ARG A 172 8.28 3.56 13.07
C ARG A 172 9.25 4.73 13.25
N ALA A 173 10.52 4.57 12.87
CA ALA A 173 11.52 5.62 12.99
C ALA A 173 11.18 6.83 12.11
N ILE A 174 10.82 6.61 10.84
CA ILE A 174 10.41 7.69 9.93
C ILE A 174 9.11 8.35 10.41
N SER A 175 8.13 7.56 10.85
CA SER A 175 6.87 8.07 11.42
C SER A 175 7.12 8.94 12.66
N ALA A 176 8.00 8.51 13.56
CA ALA A 176 8.37 9.29 14.73
C ALA A 176 9.07 10.61 14.34
N ALA A 177 10.01 10.56 13.41
CA ALA A 177 10.71 11.74 12.91
C ALA A 177 9.75 12.80 12.34
N ILE A 178 8.76 12.36 11.56
CA ILE A 178 7.72 13.23 11.00
C ILE A 178 6.84 13.82 12.10
N ARG A 179 6.34 12.99 13.01
CA ARG A 179 5.48 13.45 14.12
C ARG A 179 6.19 14.46 15.00
N THR A 180 7.48 14.25 15.29
CA THR A 180 8.30 15.22 16.03
C THR A 180 8.39 16.56 15.30
N GLY A 181 8.68 16.54 13.99
CA GLY A 181 8.76 17.78 13.21
C GLY A 181 7.43 18.53 13.14
N LEU A 182 6.32 17.81 12.94
CA LEU A 182 4.98 18.39 12.99
C LEU A 182 4.64 18.98 14.36
N ALA A 183 4.98 18.29 15.45
CA ALA A 183 4.72 18.75 16.81
C ALA A 183 5.54 20.00 17.18
N HIS A 184 6.73 20.16 16.62
CA HIS A 184 7.57 21.35 16.80
C HIS A 184 7.21 22.50 15.87
N GLY A 185 6.33 22.29 14.88
CA GLY A 185 6.03 23.29 13.86
C GLY A 185 7.20 23.55 12.92
N ASP A 186 8.05 22.54 12.69
CA ASP A 186 9.17 22.65 11.76
C ASP A 186 8.69 22.95 10.34
N SER A 187 9.53 23.62 9.54
CA SER A 187 9.28 23.81 8.12
C SER A 187 9.24 22.46 7.38
N VAL A 188 8.71 22.46 6.16
CA VAL A 188 8.71 21.27 5.29
C VAL A 188 10.13 20.74 5.12
N GLU A 189 11.11 21.62 4.90
CA GLU A 189 12.54 21.28 4.77
C GLU A 189 13.09 20.66 6.06
N GLY A 190 12.70 21.20 7.23
CA GLY A 190 13.08 20.64 8.53
C GLY A 190 12.54 19.22 8.74
N ILE A 191 11.29 18.96 8.35
CA ILE A 191 10.71 17.61 8.41
C ILE A 191 11.42 16.67 7.42
N GLU A 192 11.73 17.13 6.21
CA GLU A 192 12.50 16.35 5.23
C GLU A 192 13.90 15.99 5.74
N GLU A 193 14.57 16.90 6.45
CA GLU A 193 15.84 16.64 7.13
C GLU A 193 15.71 15.52 8.15
N ARG A 194 14.70 15.60 9.04
CA ARG A 194 14.44 14.56 10.05
C ARG A 194 14.16 13.20 9.42
N ILE A 195 13.39 13.16 8.33
CA ILE A 195 13.15 11.92 7.58
C ILE A 195 14.50 11.35 7.11
N ARG A 196 15.34 12.16 6.47
CA ARG A 196 16.62 11.70 5.94
C ARG A 196 17.55 11.21 7.06
N CYS A 197 17.64 11.92 8.18
CA CYS A 197 18.39 11.46 9.35
C CYS A 197 17.88 10.10 9.85
N ALA A 198 16.55 9.91 9.93
CA ALA A 198 15.96 8.65 10.36
C ALA A 198 16.23 7.50 9.37
N GLU A 199 16.27 7.79 8.06
CA GLU A 199 16.62 6.82 7.01
C GLU A 199 18.10 6.41 7.10
N VAL A 200 19.01 7.39 7.22
CA VAL A 200 20.46 7.16 7.33
C VAL A 200 20.81 6.38 8.60
N ALA A 201 20.16 6.68 9.73
CA ALA A 201 20.37 5.97 10.99
C ALA A 201 19.97 4.49 10.94
N GLY A 202 19.24 4.06 9.92
CA GLY A 202 18.89 2.65 9.69
C GLY A 202 19.84 1.91 8.75
N LEU A 203 20.73 2.61 8.05
CA LEU A 203 21.63 1.97 7.10
C LEU A 203 22.65 1.10 7.84
N PRO A 204 23.03 -0.06 7.27
CA PRO A 204 24.09 -0.89 7.84
C PRO A 204 25.41 -0.12 7.86
N LEU A 205 26.20 -0.32 8.91
CA LEU A 205 27.56 0.20 8.95
C LEU A 205 28.38 -0.43 7.82
N THR A 206 28.79 0.39 6.86
CA THR A 206 29.74 0.00 5.83
C THR A 206 31.13 0.38 6.31
N LEU A 207 31.97 -0.62 6.58
CA LEU A 207 33.41 -0.42 6.71
C LEU A 207 33.94 -0.20 5.30
N TRP A 208 34.22 1.06 4.94
CA TRP A 208 35.00 1.38 3.76
C TRP A 208 36.49 1.17 4.06
#